data_AF-A0A5D0QKW4-F1
#
_entry.id   AF-A0A5D0QKW4-F1
#
_cell.length_a   1.000
_cell.length_b   1.000
_cell.length_c   1.000
_cell.angle_alpha   90.00
_cell.angle_beta   90.00
_cell.angle_gamma   90.00
#
_symmetry.space_group_name_H-M   'P 1'
#
loop_
_entity.id
_entity.type
_entity.pdbx_description
1 polymer ?
#
loop_
_entity_poly.entity_id
_entity_poly.type
_entity_poly.pdbx_seq_one_letter_code
_entity_poly.pdbx_strand_id
1 'polypeptide(L)'
;MADREVPSDLLELKKEFLKAEAECERISRALPSSVDVVALEAERDTELEQQLNEARAWRLKLVDAIYRRPAMAKGAEDRLRTSLGLTQAAKDALAAEAGDGSPPP
;
A
#
# COMPACT_ATOMS: atom_id res chain seq x y z
N MET A 1 -11.78 18.91 11.99
CA MET A 1 -12.21 18.29 10.71
C MET A 1 -13.33 17.34 11.05
N ALA A 2 -14.46 17.36 10.34
CA ALA A 2 -15.64 16.58 10.73
C ALA A 2 -15.28 15.11 10.95
N ASP A 3 -15.66 14.58 12.11
CA ASP A 3 -15.55 13.18 12.55
C ASP A 3 -16.40 12.27 11.66
N ARG A 4 -16.07 12.22 10.36
CA ARG A 4 -16.63 11.23 9.45
C ARG A 4 -15.93 9.93 9.80
N GLU A 5 -16.63 9.07 10.53
CA GLU A 5 -16.20 7.70 10.75
C GLU A 5 -15.84 7.08 9.40
N VAL A 6 -14.56 6.72 9.25
CA VAL A 6 -14.08 6.00 8.08
C VAL A 6 -14.64 4.59 8.17
N PRO A 7 -15.34 4.08 7.14
CA PRO A 7 -15.83 2.71 7.17
C PRO A 7 -14.69 1.73 7.45
N SER A 8 -14.89 0.80 8.39
CA SER A 8 -13.84 -0.14 8.82
C SER A 8 -13.36 -1.03 7.67
N ASP A 9 -14.25 -1.44 6.77
CA ASP A 9 -13.89 -2.20 5.56
C ASP A 9 -12.95 -1.41 4.63
N LEU A 10 -13.20 -0.10 4.49
CA LEU A 10 -12.37 0.79 3.69
C LEU A 10 -11.01 1.05 4.37
N LEU A 11 -11.01 1.16 5.70
CA LEU A 11 -9.79 1.30 6.50
C LEU A 11 -8.89 0.07 6.34
N GLU A 12 -9.43 -1.14 6.47
CA GLU A 12 -8.68 -2.38 6.29
C GLU A 12 -8.11 -2.50 4.87
N LEU A 13 -8.90 -2.20 3.84
CA LEU A 13 -8.41 -2.17 2.46
C LEU A 13 -7.24 -1.20 2.29
N LYS A 14 -7.28 -0.04 2.96
CA LYS A 14 -6.19 0.93 2.89
C LYS A 14 -4.95 0.47 3.64
N LYS A 15 -5.10 -0.15 4.81
CA LYS A 15 -3.98 -0.76 5.54
C LYS A 15 -3.28 -1.81 4.69
N GLU A 16 -4.06 -2.72 4.09
CA GLU A 16 -3.52 -3.75 3.19
C GLU A 16 -2.85 -3.14 1.96
N PHE A 17 -3.39 -2.04 1.42
CA PHE A 17 -2.73 -1.30 0.33
C PHE A 17 -1.36 -0.75 0.75
N LEU A 18 -1.25 -0.15 1.94
CA LEU A 18 0.02 0.37 2.45
C LEU A 18 1.05 -0.75 2.71
N LYS A 19 0.61 -1.91 3.21
CA LYS A 19 1.48 -3.10 3.35
C LYS A 19 1.96 -3.60 1.98
N ALA A 20 1.07 -3.66 0.99
CA ALA A 20 1.43 -4.06 -0.37
C ALA A 20 2.40 -3.06 -1.04
N GLU A 21 2.28 -1.77 -0.74
CA GLU A 21 3.27 -0.76 -1.18
C GLU A 21 4.63 -0.97 -0.55
N ALA A 22 4.70 -1.18 0.77
CA ALA A 22 5.94 -1.46 1.48
C ALA A 22 6.62 -2.74 0.93
N GLU A 23 5.82 -3.76 0.60
CA GLU A 23 6.35 -5.00 0.02
C GLU A 23 6.89 -4.81 -1.41
N CYS A 24 6.17 -4.08 -2.26
CA CYS A 24 6.67 -3.70 -3.59
C CYS A 24 8.00 -2.95 -3.48
N GLU A 25 8.10 -2.00 -2.54
CA GLU A 25 9.31 -1.23 -2.30
C GLU A 25 10.45 -2.14 -1.83
N ARG A 26 10.20 -3.01 -0.85
CA ARG A 26 11.19 -3.97 -0.33
C ARG A 26 11.79 -4.84 -1.43
N ILE A 27 10.94 -5.46 -2.27
CA ILE A 27 11.40 -6.31 -3.38
C ILE A 27 12.15 -5.48 -4.42
N SER A 28 11.63 -4.30 -4.79
CA SER A 28 12.26 -3.44 -5.78
C SER A 28 13.67 -2.98 -5.39
N ARG A 29 13.92 -2.78 -4.09
CA ARG A 29 15.25 -2.42 -3.55
C ARG A 29 16.23 -3.59 -3.58
N ALA A 30 15.74 -4.83 -3.61
CA ALA A 30 16.57 -6.03 -3.72
C ALA A 30 16.93 -6.36 -5.17
N LEU A 31 16.16 -5.84 -6.15
CA LEU A 31 16.46 -6.03 -7.57
C LEU A 31 17.65 -5.17 -8.01
N PRO A 32 18.50 -5.69 -8.91
CA PRO A 32 19.55 -4.90 -9.53
C PRO A 32 18.95 -3.76 -10.38
N SER A 33 19.73 -2.70 -10.56
CA SER A 33 19.36 -1.61 -11.47
C SER A 33 19.17 -2.15 -12.89
N SER A 34 18.14 -1.68 -13.58
CA SER A 34 17.92 -2.03 -14.99
C SER A 34 19.07 -1.57 -15.88
N VAL A 35 19.81 -0.53 -15.48
CA VAL A 35 21.01 -0.06 -16.18
C VAL A 35 22.13 -1.10 -16.09
N ASP A 36 22.41 -1.61 -14.89
CA ASP A 36 23.48 -2.58 -14.62
C ASP A 36 23.20 -3.90 -15.34
N VAL A 37 21.93 -4.32 -15.39
CA VAL A 37 21.50 -5.50 -16.15
C VAL A 37 21.75 -5.32 -17.65
N VAL A 38 21.40 -4.17 -18.22
CA VAL A 38 21.63 -3.88 -19.65
C VAL A 38 23.12 -3.78 -19.98
N ALA A 39 23.92 -3.27 -19.06
CA ALA A 39 25.37 -3.22 -19.16
C ALA A 39 26.06 -4.59 -18.95
N LEU A 40 25.30 -5.64 -18.61
CA LEU A 40 25.80 -6.98 -18.24
C LEU A 40 26.68 -6.97 -16.97
N GLU A 41 26.50 -5.99 -16.10
CA GLU A 41 27.19 -5.85 -14.81
C GLU A 41 26.45 -6.54 -13.65
N ALA A 42 25.18 -6.90 -13.88
CA ALA A 42 24.36 -7.68 -12.96
C ALA A 42 23.48 -8.69 -13.70
N GLU A 43 23.18 -9.82 -13.05
CA GLU A 43 22.26 -10.81 -13.59
C GLU A 43 20.82 -10.49 -13.20
N ARG A 44 19.88 -10.87 -14.07
CA ARG A 44 18.44 -10.75 -13.77
C ARG A 44 18.04 -11.79 -12.74
N ASP A 45 17.40 -11.31 -11.68
CA ASP A 45 16.72 -12.19 -10.73
C ASP A 45 15.24 -12.33 -11.15
N THR A 46 14.97 -13.33 -11.99
CA THR A 46 13.62 -13.57 -12.53
C THR A 46 12.61 -13.95 -11.45
N GLU A 47 13.06 -14.52 -10.33
CA GLU A 47 12.20 -14.91 -9.22
C GLU A 47 11.74 -13.65 -8.45
N LEU A 48 12.65 -12.74 -8.13
CA LEU A 48 12.29 -11.45 -7.52
C LEU A 48 11.46 -10.57 -8.47
N GLU A 49 11.73 -10.60 -9.78
CA GLU A 49 10.90 -9.91 -10.78
C GLU A 49 9.45 -10.45 -10.77
N GLN A 50 9.28 -11.77 -10.70
CA GLN A 50 7.96 -12.41 -10.62
C GLN A 50 7.24 -12.04 -9.31
N GLN A 51 7.92 -12.12 -8.17
CA GLN A 51 7.36 -11.70 -6.87
C GLN A 51 6.93 -10.23 -6.87
N LEU A 52 7.74 -9.34 -7.47
CA LEU A 52 7.39 -7.93 -7.60
C LEU A 52 6.14 -7.74 -8.47
N ASN A 53 5.99 -8.50 -9.54
CA ASN A 53 4.82 -8.43 -10.41
C ASN A 53 3.55 -8.90 -9.68
N GLU A 54 3.65 -9.96 -8.87
CA GLU A 54 2.53 -10.44 -8.04
C GLU A 54 2.14 -9.41 -6.98
N ALA A 55 3.12 -8.83 -6.28
CA ALA A 55 2.87 -7.76 -5.31
C ALA A 55 2.22 -6.52 -5.97
N ARG A 56 2.68 -6.13 -7.17
CA ARG A 56 2.08 -5.04 -7.95
C ARG A 56 0.65 -5.36 -8.38
N ALA A 57 0.38 -6.59 -8.81
CA ALA A 57 -0.96 -7.04 -9.18
C ALA A 57 -1.90 -7.02 -7.97
N TRP A 58 -1.42 -7.43 -6.80
CA TRP A 58 -2.18 -7.34 -5.55
C TRP A 58 -2.49 -5.89 -5.16
N ARG A 59 -1.48 -5.01 -5.21
CA ARG A 59 -1.67 -3.57 -4.99
C ARG A 59 -2.73 -2.98 -5.93
N LEU A 60 -2.73 -3.37 -7.20
CA LEU A 60 -3.71 -2.89 -8.18
C LEU A 60 -5.13 -3.39 -7.84
N LYS A 61 -5.29 -4.64 -7.42
CA LYS A 61 -6.58 -5.18 -6.95
C LYS A 61 -7.12 -4.40 -5.75
N LEU A 62 -6.25 -3.99 -4.82
CA LEU A 62 -6.62 -3.17 -3.66
C LEU A 62 -7.06 -1.76 -4.07
N VAL A 63 -6.38 -1.13 -5.03
CA VAL A 63 -6.83 0.16 -5.60
C VAL A 63 -8.24 0.02 -6.17
N ASP A 64 -8.49 -0.98 -7.01
CA ASP A 64 -9.81 -1.21 -7.59
C ASP A 64 -10.87 -1.44 -6.49
N ALA A 65 -10.56 -2.26 -5.49
CA ALA A 65 -11.45 -2.54 -4.35
C ALA A 65 -11.78 -1.29 -3.51
N ILE A 66 -10.83 -0.36 -3.34
CA ILE A 66 -11.01 0.92 -2.64
C ILE A 66 -11.91 1.85 -3.46
N TYR A 67 -11.57 2.08 -4.73
CA TYR A 67 -12.24 3.10 -5.56
C TYR A 67 -13.64 2.69 -6.02
N ARG A 68 -14.00 1.40 -5.94
CA ARG A 68 -15.37 0.92 -6.16
C ARG A 68 -16.29 1.12 -4.95
N ARG A 69 -15.78 1.53 -3.78
CA ARG A 69 -16.63 1.73 -2.59
C ARG A 69 -17.52 2.97 -2.75
N PRO A 70 -18.77 2.95 -2.25
CA PRO A 70 -19.68 4.10 -2.32
C PRO A 70 -19.07 5.40 -1.75
N ALA A 71 -18.22 5.28 -0.73
CA ALA A 71 -17.50 6.41 -0.14
C ALA A 71 -16.62 7.18 -1.15
N MET A 72 -16.16 6.52 -2.22
CA MET A 72 -15.28 7.06 -3.27
C MET A 72 -16.03 7.58 -4.51
N ALA A 73 -17.36 7.37 -4.59
CA ALA A 73 -18.20 7.74 -5.73
C ALA A 73 -18.50 9.25 -5.86
N LYS A 74 -17.91 10.08 -5.01
CA LYS A 74 -18.10 11.55 -5.00
C LYS A 74 -17.29 12.25 -6.10
N GLY A 75 -17.50 13.56 -6.24
CA GLY A 75 -16.71 14.43 -7.12
C GLY A 75 -15.21 14.39 -6.79
N ALA A 76 -14.38 14.86 -7.72
CA ALA A 76 -12.92 14.70 -7.64
C ALA A 76 -12.30 15.26 -6.34
N GLU A 77 -12.75 16.44 -5.90
CA GLU A 77 -12.24 17.09 -4.67
C GLU A 77 -12.60 16.30 -3.40
N ASP A 78 -13.85 15.83 -3.30
CA ASP A 78 -14.30 15.00 -2.19
C ASP A 78 -13.58 13.65 -2.15
N ARG A 79 -13.27 13.09 -3.32
CA ARG A 79 -12.51 11.84 -3.44
C ARG A 79 -11.07 12.02 -2.97
N LEU A 80 -10.41 13.11 -3.36
CA LEU A 80 -9.06 13.43 -2.89
C LEU A 80 -9.03 13.58 -1.37
N ARG A 81 -9.96 14.36 -0.81
CA ARG A 81 -10.09 14.57 0.63
C ARG A 81 -10.33 13.27 1.39
N THR A 82 -11.21 12.42 0.86
CA THR A 82 -11.49 11.09 1.41
C THR A 82 -10.25 10.19 1.36
N SER A 83 -9.51 10.19 0.24
CA SER A 83 -8.28 9.41 0.09
C SER A 83 -7.18 9.86 1.04
N LEU A 84 -7.00 11.17 1.25
CA LEU A 84 -6.02 11.70 2.19
C LEU A 84 -6.38 11.34 3.64
N GLY A 85 -7.63 11.55 4.05
CA GLY A 85 -8.10 11.16 5.39
C GLY A 85 -7.97 9.67 5.66
N LEU A 86 -8.35 8.84 4.68
CA LEU A 86 -8.20 7.39 4.74
C LEU A 86 -6.73 6.96 4.84
N THR A 87 -5.83 7.63 4.11
CA THR A 87 -4.39 7.36 4.19
C THR A 87 -3.83 7.68 5.56
N GLN A 88 -4.21 8.81 6.16
CA GLN A 88 -3.76 9.17 7.50
C GLN A 88 -4.30 8.17 8.54
N ALA A 89 -5.60 7.87 8.51
CA ALA A 89 -6.21 6.92 9.42
C ALA A 89 -5.57 5.52 9.34
N ALA A 90 -5.25 5.04 8.14
CA ALA A 90 -4.58 3.75 7.97
C ALA A 90 -3.14 3.75 8.52
N LYS A 91 -2.40 4.86 8.36
CA LYS A 91 -1.06 5.00 8.96
C LYS A 91 -1.13 5.00 10.49
N ASP A 92 -2.06 5.76 11.06
CA ASP A 92 -2.24 5.83 12.51
C ASP A 92 -2.63 4.46 13.09
N ALA A 93 -3.52 3.73 12.42
CA ALA A 93 -3.90 2.37 12.79
C ALA A 93 -2.71 1.39 12.74
N LEU A 94 -1.92 1.41 11.67
CA LEU A 94 -0.72 0.57 11.56
C LEU A 94 0.33 0.91 12.61
N ALA A 95 0.49 2.20 12.94
CA ALA A 95 1.40 2.63 14.00
C ALA A 95 0.94 2.17 15.39
N ALA A 96 -0.36 2.21 15.66
CA ALA A 96 -0.95 1.67 16.89
C ALA A 96 -0.74 0.15 17.00
N GLU A 97 -0.97 -0.59 15.92
CA GLU A 97 -0.73 -2.05 15.84
C GLU A 97 0.73 -2.43 16.09
N ALA A 98 1.67 -1.60 15.63
CA ALA A 98 3.10 -1.82 15.87
C ALA A 98 3.54 -1.46 17.29
N GLY A 99 2.82 -0.55 17.96
CA GLY A 99 3.11 -0.07 19.33
C GLY A 99 2.53 -0.93 20.45
N ASP A 100 1.51 -1.75 20.17
CA ASP A 100 0.83 -2.62 21.15
C ASP A 100 1.60 -3.94 21.45
N GLY A 101 2.85 -4.05 20.97
CA GLY A 101 3.74 -5.19 21.20
C GLY A 101 4.69 -5.05 22.40
N SER A 102 4.28 -4.40 23.49
CA SER A 102 5.13 -4.21 24.67
C SER A 102 5.06 -5.43 25.62
N PRO A 103 6.20 -6.02 26.07
CA PRO A 103 6.19 -7.04 27.12
C PRO A 103 5.85 -6.40 28.49
N PRO A 104 5.22 -7.13 29.43
CA PRO A 104 4.90 -6.63 30.77
C PRO A 104 6.15 -6.59 31.69
N PRO A 105 6.09 -5.82 32.80
CA PRO A 105 7.23 -5.46 33.64
C PRO A 105 7.94 -6.62 34.35
#